data_AF-A0A1H3MZY9-F1
#
_entry.id   AF-A0A1H3MZY9-F1
#
_cell.length_a   1.000
_cell.length_b   1.000
_cell.length_c   1.000
_cell.angle_alpha   90.00
_cell.angle_beta   90.00
_cell.angle_gamma   90.00
#
_symmetry.space_group_name_H-M   'P 1'
#
loop_
_entity.id
_entity.type
_entity.pdbx_description
1 polymer ?
#
loop_
_entity_poly.entity_id
_entity_poly.type
_entity_poly.pdbx_seq_one_letter_code
_entity_poly.pdbx_strand_id
1 'polypeptide(L)'
;MTSERAQIRDPRVQKPAHEIIVAQRREISEMRYLIEEVSEGEIVQSIYQDPPAEVGTIEAALNNTLISTLDPSTMPEAEADQILDPGPRCTFNRTPEEHPILWAAQDSGAAAIKLNGVLVPLETTGETETGGNVFAAEGTRVAVAPLGEEAEWRSNAEMVFELERGLTAGYRGFWSCA
;
A
#
# COMPACT_ATOMS: atom_id res chain seq x y z
N MET A 1 1.95 -16.73 19.42
CA MET A 1 2.90 -17.38 18.48
C MET A 1 3.48 -16.41 17.44
N THR A 2 3.05 -15.15 17.38
CA THR A 2 3.41 -14.19 16.32
C THR A 2 4.22 -13.00 16.83
N SER A 3 4.94 -13.14 17.95
CA SER A 3 5.75 -12.02 18.42
C SER A 3 7.02 -11.93 17.58
N GLU A 4 7.34 -10.75 17.06
CA GLU A 4 8.67 -10.43 16.49
C GLU A 4 9.81 -10.73 17.47
N ARG A 5 9.51 -10.81 18.77
CA ARG A 5 10.44 -11.14 19.85
C ARG A 5 10.67 -12.64 20.02
N ALA A 6 9.85 -13.48 19.38
CA ALA A 6 10.10 -14.90 19.35
C ALA A 6 11.31 -15.14 18.43
N GLN A 7 12.41 -15.66 18.98
CA GLN A 7 13.63 -15.98 18.23
C GLN A 7 13.43 -17.22 17.33
N ILE A 8 12.49 -17.14 16.39
CA ILE A 8 12.16 -18.21 15.45
C ILE A 8 13.35 -18.43 14.51
N ARG A 9 13.92 -19.63 14.54
CA ARG A 9 15.11 -19.99 13.72
C ARG A 9 14.79 -20.84 12.50
N ASP A 10 13.70 -21.61 12.53
CA ASP A 10 13.32 -22.45 11.38
C ASP A 10 12.72 -21.55 10.28
N PRO A 11 13.32 -21.47 9.07
CA PRO A 11 12.84 -20.61 7.99
C PRO A 11 11.40 -20.92 7.55
N ARG A 12 10.96 -22.18 7.69
CA ARG A 12 9.61 -22.60 7.34
C ARG A 12 8.56 -22.04 8.30
N VAL A 13 8.96 -21.72 9.53
CA VAL A 13 8.10 -21.08 10.53
C VAL A 13 8.27 -19.57 10.48
N GLN A 14 9.47 -19.08 10.19
CA GLN A 14 9.76 -17.66 10.08
C GLN A 14 8.95 -17.02 8.95
N LYS A 15 8.86 -17.67 7.78
CA LYS A 15 8.09 -17.17 6.64
C LYS A 15 6.61 -16.90 7.00
N PRO A 16 5.80 -17.88 7.43
CA PRO A 16 4.40 -17.64 7.75
C PRO A 16 4.24 -16.71 8.95
N ALA A 17 5.15 -16.73 9.93
CA ALA A 17 5.09 -15.77 11.04
C ALA A 17 5.24 -14.32 10.54
N HIS A 18 6.17 -14.07 9.61
CA HIS A 18 6.34 -12.76 8.99
C HIS A 18 5.14 -12.37 8.12
N GLU A 19 4.64 -13.28 7.27
CA GLU A 19 3.46 -13.04 6.43
C GLU A 19 2.23 -12.69 7.27
N ILE A 20 2.04 -13.35 8.42
CA ILE A 20 0.95 -13.05 9.35
C ILE A 20 1.08 -11.63 9.93
N ILE A 21 2.30 -11.21 10.29
CA ILE A 21 2.54 -9.87 10.85
C ILE A 21 2.25 -8.80 9.81
N VAL A 22 2.78 -8.96 8.59
CA VAL A 22 2.55 -8.02 7.48
C VAL A 22 1.07 -7.92 7.14
N ALA A 23 0.38 -9.07 7.04
CA ALA A 23 -1.05 -9.09 6.82
C ALA A 23 -1.81 -8.36 7.94
N GLN A 24 -1.52 -8.64 9.22
CA GLN A 24 -2.19 -7.97 10.34
C GLN A 24 -1.99 -6.46 10.33
N ARG A 25 -0.78 -5.99 10.01
CA ARG A 25 -0.48 -4.55 9.93
C ARG A 25 -1.23 -3.88 8.79
N ARG A 26 -1.34 -4.54 7.63
CA ARG A 26 -2.22 -4.10 6.53
C ARG A 26 -3.66 -3.96 7.00
N GLU A 27 -4.25 -5.04 7.53
CA GLU A 27 -5.66 -5.04 7.94
C GLU A 27 -5.94 -3.95 8.99
N ILE A 28 -5.01 -3.72 9.93
CA ILE A 28 -5.17 -2.65 10.93
C ILE A 28 -5.12 -1.27 10.27
N SER A 29 -4.22 -1.04 9.32
CA SER A 29 -4.08 0.24 8.63
C SER A 29 -5.30 0.55 7.76
N GLU A 30 -5.83 -0.44 7.07
CA GLU A 30 -7.03 -0.34 6.24
C GLU A 30 -8.30 -0.17 7.08
N MET A 31 -8.49 -0.97 8.12
CA MET A 31 -9.64 -0.82 9.02
C MET A 31 -9.70 0.56 9.67
N ARG A 32 -8.55 1.17 9.97
CA ARG A 32 -8.51 2.52 10.55
C ARG A 32 -8.93 3.59 9.55
N TYR A 33 -8.59 3.42 8.27
CA TYR A 33 -9.13 4.26 7.21
C TYR A 33 -10.65 4.05 7.06
N LEU A 34 -11.10 2.81 6.94
CA LEU A 34 -12.53 2.50 6.74
C LEU A 34 -13.42 2.92 7.91
N ILE A 35 -12.92 2.87 9.15
CA ILE A 35 -13.66 3.36 10.32
C ILE A 35 -13.90 4.86 10.21
N GLU A 36 -12.93 5.63 9.71
CA GLU A 36 -13.10 7.07 9.50
C GLU A 36 -14.18 7.32 8.45
N GLU A 37 -14.01 6.75 7.24
CA GLU A 37 -14.95 6.89 6.12
C GLU A 37 -16.39 6.59 6.55
N VAL A 38 -16.60 5.46 7.24
CA VAL A 38 -17.93 5.07 7.73
C VAL A 38 -18.44 6.02 8.81
N SER A 39 -17.57 6.58 9.65
CA SER A 39 -17.95 7.55 10.67
C SER A 39 -18.34 8.91 10.10
N GLU A 40 -17.76 9.29 8.95
CA GLU A 40 -18.12 10.47 8.16
C GLU A 40 -19.39 10.26 7.32
N GLY A 41 -19.85 9.00 7.20
CA GLY A 41 -21.08 8.62 6.51
C GLY A 41 -20.87 8.06 5.10
N GLU A 42 -19.62 7.86 4.69
CA GLU A 42 -19.26 7.24 3.43
C GLU A 42 -19.46 5.71 3.52
N ILE A 43 -20.66 5.26 3.11
CA ILE A 43 -21.05 3.84 3.15
C ILE A 43 -21.33 3.36 1.73
N VAL A 44 -20.63 2.30 1.32
CA VAL A 44 -20.80 1.65 0.01
C VAL A 44 -21.77 0.47 0.06
N GLN A 45 -22.48 0.22 -1.04
CA GLN A 45 -23.39 -0.93 -1.17
C GLN A 45 -22.68 -2.19 -1.72
N SER A 46 -21.52 -2.02 -2.35
CA SER A 46 -20.76 -3.10 -2.97
C SER A 46 -19.28 -2.74 -3.02
N ILE A 47 -18.45 -3.78 -3.01
CA ILE A 47 -17.00 -3.70 -3.28
C ILE A 47 -16.69 -4.47 -4.56
N TYR A 48 -15.51 -4.23 -5.15
CA TYR A 48 -15.03 -5.02 -6.28
C TYR A 48 -14.95 -6.51 -5.92
N GLN A 49 -15.37 -7.36 -6.84
CA GLN A 49 -15.28 -8.82 -6.71
C GLN A 49 -14.66 -9.37 -7.99
N ASP A 50 -13.70 -10.28 -7.83
CA ASP A 50 -13.17 -11.00 -8.98
C ASP A 50 -14.25 -11.87 -9.64
N PRO A 51 -14.11 -12.14 -10.96
CA PRO A 51 -14.96 -13.11 -11.63
C PRO A 51 -14.95 -14.49 -10.94
N PRO A 52 -16.03 -15.28 -11.04
CA PRO A 52 -16.07 -16.63 -10.53
C PRO A 52 -14.94 -17.52 -11.08
N ALA A 53 -14.49 -18.48 -10.28
CA ALA A 53 -13.44 -19.41 -10.70
C ALA A 53 -13.88 -20.26 -11.91
N GLU A 54 -12.95 -20.45 -12.85
CA GLU A 54 -13.15 -21.23 -14.08
C GLU A 54 -12.29 -22.51 -14.09
N VAL A 55 -12.70 -23.53 -14.86
CA VAL A 55 -11.91 -24.75 -15.05
C VAL A 55 -10.76 -24.47 -16.03
N GLY A 56 -9.51 -24.74 -15.61
CA GLY A 56 -8.34 -24.44 -16.43
C GLY A 56 -7.12 -25.32 -16.13
N THR A 57 -5.96 -24.90 -16.66
CA THR A 57 -4.67 -25.56 -16.46
C THR A 57 -3.87 -24.89 -15.34
N ILE A 58 -2.81 -25.55 -14.86
CA ILE A 58 -1.86 -24.93 -13.92
C ILE A 58 -1.21 -23.68 -14.51
N GLU A 59 -0.90 -23.69 -15.80
CA GLU A 59 -0.34 -22.52 -16.49
C GLU A 59 -1.33 -21.33 -16.50
N ALA A 60 -2.61 -21.59 -16.75
CA ALA A 60 -3.64 -20.56 -16.64
C ALA A 60 -3.74 -20.02 -15.21
N ALA A 61 -3.64 -20.88 -14.19
CA ALA A 61 -3.65 -20.47 -12.80
C ALA A 61 -2.43 -19.60 -12.42
N LEU A 62 -1.23 -19.93 -12.93
CA LEU A 62 -0.01 -19.15 -12.67
C LEU A 62 0.00 -17.78 -13.36
N ASN A 63 -0.75 -17.63 -14.46
CA ASN A 63 -0.90 -16.37 -15.19
C ASN A 63 -2.13 -15.56 -14.75
N ASN A 64 -2.95 -16.10 -13.84
CA ASN A 64 -4.14 -15.41 -13.36
C ASN A 64 -3.78 -14.43 -12.23
N THR A 65 -4.38 -13.24 -12.26
CA THR A 65 -4.23 -12.24 -11.20
C THR A 65 -5.62 -11.92 -10.64
N LEU A 66 -5.80 -12.16 -9.34
CA LEU A 66 -7.03 -11.82 -8.62
C LEU A 66 -6.94 -10.37 -8.15
N ILE A 67 -7.68 -9.47 -8.81
CA ILE A 67 -7.61 -8.03 -8.55
C ILE A 67 -8.08 -7.72 -7.13
N SER A 68 -9.06 -8.43 -6.60
CA SER A 68 -9.56 -8.23 -5.23
C SER A 68 -8.51 -8.51 -4.14
N THR A 69 -7.41 -9.17 -4.50
CA THR A 69 -6.30 -9.50 -3.59
C THR A 69 -5.09 -8.58 -3.74
N LEU A 70 -5.13 -7.68 -4.73
CA LEU A 70 -4.03 -6.77 -5.02
C LEU A 70 -3.96 -5.65 -4.00
N ASP A 71 -2.73 -5.34 -3.60
CA ASP A 71 -2.45 -4.39 -2.54
C ASP A 71 -0.99 -3.91 -2.70
N PRO A 72 -0.69 -2.60 -2.50
CA PRO A 72 0.68 -2.12 -2.46
C PRO A 72 1.46 -2.82 -1.35
N SER A 73 2.41 -3.64 -1.75
CA SER A 73 3.28 -4.40 -0.85
C SER A 73 4.45 -3.56 -0.37
N THR A 74 5.03 -3.97 0.76
CA THR A 74 6.21 -3.31 1.33
C THR A 74 7.40 -3.41 0.37
N MET A 75 8.10 -2.31 0.20
CA MET A 75 9.22 -2.14 -0.74
C MET A 75 10.45 -1.65 0.03
N PRO A 76 11.46 -2.51 0.24
CA PRO A 76 12.75 -2.10 0.79
C PRO A 76 13.43 -1.05 -0.09
N GLU A 77 14.29 -0.23 0.50
CA GLU A 77 15.03 0.83 -0.21
C GLU A 77 15.82 0.31 -1.41
N ALA A 78 16.44 -0.87 -1.29
CA ALA A 78 17.18 -1.51 -2.39
C ALA A 78 16.30 -1.90 -3.60
N GLU A 79 14.99 -2.04 -3.42
CA GLU A 79 14.04 -2.19 -4.53
C GLU A 79 13.64 -0.84 -5.10
N ALA A 80 13.40 0.17 -4.24
CA ALA A 80 13.14 1.54 -4.68
C ALA A 80 14.28 2.11 -5.54
N ASP A 81 15.54 1.84 -5.16
CA ASP A 81 16.74 2.25 -5.89
C ASP A 81 16.88 1.65 -7.29
N GLN A 82 16.10 0.62 -7.63
CA GLN A 82 16.10 0.06 -8.98
C GLN A 82 15.32 0.92 -9.97
N ILE A 83 14.40 1.78 -9.48
CA ILE A 83 13.48 2.56 -10.32
C ILE A 83 13.44 4.05 -9.98
N LEU A 84 13.88 4.47 -8.79
CA LEU A 84 13.98 5.86 -8.39
C LEU A 84 15.43 6.31 -8.33
N ASP A 85 15.68 7.52 -8.83
CA ASP A 85 16.98 8.16 -8.70
C ASP A 85 17.36 8.37 -7.21
N PRO A 86 18.66 8.38 -6.89
CA PRO A 86 19.12 8.69 -5.55
C PRO A 86 18.85 10.17 -5.22
N GLY A 87 18.42 10.45 -3.99
CA GLY A 87 18.13 11.81 -3.53
C GLY A 87 17.16 11.83 -2.33
N PRO A 88 16.73 13.03 -1.90
CA PRO A 88 15.71 13.17 -0.87
C PRO A 88 14.40 12.52 -1.31
N ARG A 89 13.80 11.74 -0.41
CA ARG A 89 12.58 10.96 -0.70
C ARG A 89 11.56 11.12 0.41
N CYS A 90 10.30 11.06 0.03
CA CYS A 90 9.18 10.85 0.92
C CYS A 90 8.71 9.40 0.85
N THR A 91 8.18 8.90 1.96
CA THR A 91 7.74 7.51 2.09
C THR A 91 6.40 7.44 2.82
N PHE A 92 5.54 6.53 2.37
CA PHE A 92 4.35 6.14 3.13
C PHE A 92 4.54 4.74 3.73
N ASN A 93 4.38 4.62 5.03
CA ASN A 93 4.46 3.36 5.77
C ASN A 93 3.14 3.10 6.49
N ARG A 94 2.67 1.84 6.49
CA ARG A 94 1.50 1.45 7.28
C ARG A 94 1.78 1.49 8.78
N THR A 95 2.95 1.02 9.18
CA THR A 95 3.49 1.17 10.53
C THR A 95 4.96 1.58 10.48
N PRO A 96 5.51 2.20 11.54
CA PRO A 96 6.89 2.66 11.56
C PRO A 96 7.93 1.53 11.45
N GLU A 97 7.56 0.30 11.80
CA GLU A 97 8.45 -0.86 11.80
C GLU A 97 8.53 -1.60 10.45
N GLU A 98 7.70 -1.22 9.47
CA GLU A 98 7.69 -1.83 8.15
C GLU A 98 8.40 -0.98 7.11
N HIS A 99 8.84 -1.62 6.02
CA HIS A 99 9.28 -0.88 4.84
C HIS A 99 8.10 -0.12 4.21
N PRO A 100 8.35 1.00 3.50
CA PRO A 100 7.30 1.78 2.87
C PRO A 100 6.55 0.99 1.80
N ILE A 101 5.28 1.34 1.57
CA ILE A 101 4.46 0.83 0.45
C ILE A 101 4.39 1.82 -0.72
N LEU A 102 4.83 3.06 -0.49
CA LEU A 102 5.02 4.10 -1.50
C LEU A 102 6.33 4.83 -1.21
N TRP A 103 7.10 5.06 -2.26
CA TRP A 103 8.26 5.95 -2.27
C TRP A 103 8.01 7.08 -3.26
N ALA A 104 8.39 8.30 -2.94
CA ALA A 104 8.31 9.45 -3.84
C ALA A 104 9.59 10.28 -3.76
N ALA A 105 10.20 10.60 -4.89
CA ALA A 105 11.31 11.53 -4.98
C ALA A 105 10.80 12.97 -4.83
N GLN A 106 11.43 13.75 -3.95
CA GLN A 106 10.97 15.11 -3.66
C GLN A 106 11.12 16.06 -4.85
N ASP A 107 12.21 15.90 -5.62
CA ASP A 107 12.60 16.89 -6.63
C ASP A 107 12.11 16.57 -8.05
N SER A 108 11.87 15.29 -8.37
CA SER A 108 11.51 14.87 -9.74
C SER A 108 10.02 14.63 -9.93
N GLY A 109 9.25 14.47 -8.84
CA GLY A 109 7.86 14.03 -8.91
C GLY A 109 7.69 12.53 -9.22
N ALA A 110 8.78 11.79 -9.41
CA ALA A 110 8.75 10.36 -9.62
C ALA A 110 8.40 9.63 -8.32
N ALA A 111 7.60 8.59 -8.42
CA ALA A 111 7.19 7.76 -7.30
C ALA A 111 7.13 6.28 -7.69
N ALA A 112 6.96 5.42 -6.69
CA ALA A 112 7.06 3.98 -6.86
C ALA A 112 6.18 3.25 -5.86
N ILE A 113 5.41 2.27 -6.37
CA ILE A 113 4.76 1.24 -5.55
C ILE A 113 5.19 -0.15 -6.00
N LYS A 114 5.02 -1.14 -5.12
CA LYS A 114 5.25 -2.55 -5.46
C LYS A 114 3.93 -3.29 -5.44
N LEU A 115 3.50 -3.80 -6.58
CA LEU A 115 2.24 -4.51 -6.73
C LEU A 115 2.48 -5.93 -7.22
N ASN A 116 2.07 -6.94 -6.43
CA ASN A 116 2.24 -8.36 -6.78
C ASN A 116 3.69 -8.72 -7.23
N GLY A 117 4.68 -8.15 -6.53
CA GLY A 117 6.10 -8.36 -6.85
C GLY A 117 6.65 -7.53 -8.02
N VAL A 118 5.82 -6.71 -8.68
CA VAL A 118 6.23 -5.80 -9.77
C VAL A 118 6.43 -4.40 -9.21
N LEU A 119 7.57 -3.78 -9.51
CA LEU A 119 7.83 -2.38 -9.23
C LEU A 119 7.16 -1.52 -10.30
N VAL A 120 6.24 -0.65 -9.88
CA VAL A 120 5.45 0.21 -10.77
C VAL A 120 5.90 1.65 -10.56
N PRO A 121 6.54 2.28 -11.56
CA PRO A 121 6.85 3.71 -11.51
C PRO A 121 5.55 4.50 -11.65
N LEU A 122 5.47 5.60 -10.91
CA LEU A 122 4.37 6.55 -10.91
C LEU A 122 4.94 7.94 -11.12
N GLU A 123 4.12 8.85 -11.65
CA GLU A 123 4.48 10.26 -11.79
C GLU A 123 3.48 11.11 -11.01
N THR A 124 3.95 12.20 -10.40
CA THR A 124 3.05 13.19 -9.79
C THR A 124 2.14 13.80 -10.87
N THR A 125 0.85 13.86 -10.56
CA THR A 125 -0.18 14.40 -11.47
C THR A 125 -0.95 15.56 -10.87
N GLY A 126 -0.70 15.88 -9.60
CA GLY A 126 -1.34 16.96 -8.88
C GLY A 126 -1.32 16.76 -7.37
N GLU A 127 -2.16 17.53 -6.71
CA GLU A 127 -2.27 17.59 -5.25
C GLU A 127 -3.67 17.12 -4.82
N THR A 128 -3.80 16.64 -3.57
CA THR A 128 -5.11 16.42 -2.95
C THR A 128 -5.68 17.75 -2.46
N GLU A 129 -6.99 17.83 -2.25
CA GLU A 129 -7.64 19.04 -1.72
C GLU A 129 -7.10 19.43 -0.32
N THR A 130 -6.58 18.45 0.41
CA THR A 130 -6.00 18.58 1.75
C THR A 130 -4.49 18.88 1.75
N GLY A 131 -3.91 19.22 0.60
CA GLY A 131 -2.48 19.58 0.49
C GLY A 131 -1.53 18.38 0.45
N GLY A 132 -2.02 17.23 0.02
CA GLY A 132 -1.27 16.02 -0.26
C GLY A 132 -0.84 15.90 -1.72
N ASN A 133 -0.32 14.73 -2.11
CA ASN A 133 0.15 14.46 -3.48
C ASN A 133 -0.64 13.34 -4.14
N VAL A 134 -0.81 13.44 -5.45
CA VAL A 134 -1.37 12.40 -6.29
C VAL A 134 -0.31 11.89 -7.27
N PHE A 135 -0.10 10.59 -7.27
CA PHE A 135 0.78 9.88 -8.20
C PHE A 135 -0.05 8.93 -9.08
N ALA A 136 0.33 8.77 -10.34
CA ALA A 136 -0.38 7.90 -11.26
C ALA A 136 0.54 7.21 -12.27
N ALA A 137 0.07 6.09 -12.80
CA ALA A 137 0.53 5.45 -14.02
C ALA A 137 -0.69 4.91 -14.78
N GLU A 138 -0.49 4.36 -15.97
CA GLU A 138 -1.59 3.76 -16.73
C GLU A 138 -2.32 2.70 -15.89
N GLY A 139 -3.62 2.90 -15.65
CA GLY A 139 -4.45 1.95 -14.92
C GLY A 139 -4.37 2.04 -13.39
N THR A 140 -3.60 2.96 -12.80
CA THR A 140 -3.49 3.11 -11.34
C THR A 140 -3.27 4.54 -10.87
N ARG A 141 -3.82 4.84 -9.70
CA ARG A 141 -3.67 6.13 -9.02
C ARG A 141 -3.40 5.88 -7.53
N VAL A 142 -2.54 6.71 -6.95
CA VAL A 142 -2.21 6.73 -5.53
C VAL A 142 -2.29 8.16 -5.03
N ALA A 143 -3.15 8.42 -4.05
CA ALA A 143 -3.23 9.70 -3.36
C ALA A 143 -2.69 9.55 -1.94
N VAL A 144 -1.89 10.52 -1.47
CA VAL A 144 -1.46 10.61 -0.07
C VAL A 144 -1.83 11.98 0.46
N ALA A 145 -2.52 12.01 1.59
CA ALA A 145 -2.96 13.23 2.26
C ALA A 145 -2.50 13.26 3.73
N PRO A 146 -1.89 14.35 4.23
CA PRO A 146 -1.68 14.54 5.66
C PRO A 146 -3.02 14.66 6.41
N LEU A 147 -3.08 14.10 7.62
CA LEU A 147 -4.28 14.16 8.48
C LEU A 147 -4.45 15.51 9.21
N GLY A 148 -3.45 16.40 9.14
CA GLY A 148 -3.52 17.71 9.80
C GLY A 148 -3.77 17.59 11.31
N GLU A 149 -4.86 18.19 11.81
CA GLU A 149 -5.23 18.17 13.23
C GLU A 149 -5.69 16.79 13.74
N GLU A 150 -6.09 15.89 12.85
CA GLU A 150 -6.46 14.50 13.18
C GLU A 150 -5.24 13.59 13.34
N ALA A 151 -4.03 14.08 13.05
CA ALA A 151 -2.81 13.31 13.21
C ALA A 151 -2.62 12.91 14.69
N GLU A 152 -2.37 11.62 14.92
CA GLU A 152 -2.11 11.07 16.25
C GLU A 152 -0.87 10.17 16.24
N TRP A 153 -0.50 9.63 17.41
CA TRP A 153 0.69 8.78 17.56
C TRP A 153 0.68 7.53 16.67
N ARG A 154 -0.49 7.14 16.18
CA ARG A 154 -0.70 5.93 15.38
C ARG A 154 -0.76 6.19 13.87
N SER A 155 -0.88 7.43 13.42
CA SER A 155 -0.92 7.81 12.00
C SER A 155 -0.91 9.33 11.84
N ASN A 156 -0.20 9.85 10.83
CA ASN A 156 -0.17 11.27 10.47
C ASN A 156 -0.67 11.55 9.04
N ALA A 157 -0.97 10.51 8.27
CA ALA A 157 -1.40 10.61 6.89
C ALA A 157 -2.32 9.44 6.53
N GLU A 158 -3.04 9.61 5.44
CA GLU A 158 -3.76 8.56 4.75
C GLU A 158 -3.26 8.41 3.32
N MET A 159 -3.40 7.20 2.79
CA MET A 159 -3.09 6.85 1.41
C MET A 159 -4.26 6.10 0.82
N VAL A 160 -4.70 6.51 -0.37
CA VAL A 160 -5.72 5.80 -1.17
C VAL A 160 -5.04 5.27 -2.43
N PHE A 161 -5.15 3.96 -2.64
CA PHE A 161 -4.69 3.25 -3.83
C PHE A 161 -5.90 2.83 -4.66
N GLU A 162 -5.82 3.10 -5.96
CA GLU A 162 -6.88 2.81 -6.92
C GLU A 162 -6.31 2.08 -8.13
N LEU A 163 -7.05 1.09 -8.62
CA LEU A 163 -6.89 0.52 -9.94
C LEU A 163 -8.12 0.87 -10.78
N GLU A 164 -7.91 1.32 -12.02
CA GLU A 164 -9.01 1.64 -12.96
C GLU A 164 -9.92 0.45 -13.29
N ARG A 165 -9.56 -0.74 -12.81
CA ARG A 165 -10.37 -1.97 -12.85
C ARG A 165 -11.40 -2.07 -11.72
N GLY A 166 -11.55 -1.02 -10.91
CA GLY A 166 -12.61 -0.87 -9.90
C GLY A 166 -12.19 -1.21 -8.47
N LEU A 167 -10.91 -1.54 -8.23
CA LEU A 167 -10.39 -1.74 -6.87
C LEU A 167 -9.98 -0.41 -6.27
N THR A 168 -10.43 -0.14 -5.06
CA THR A 168 -9.99 0.96 -4.21
C THR A 168 -9.67 0.43 -2.83
N ALA A 169 -8.53 0.83 -2.27
CA ALA A 169 -8.11 0.49 -0.92
C ALA A 169 -7.46 1.70 -0.26
N GLY A 170 -7.89 2.04 0.96
CA GLY A 170 -7.37 3.15 1.74
C GLY A 170 -6.64 2.68 2.99
N TYR A 171 -5.68 3.47 3.46
CA TYR A 171 -4.81 3.14 4.59
C TYR A 171 -4.55 4.39 5.41
N ARG A 172 -4.67 4.30 6.75
CA ARG A 172 -4.10 5.32 7.66
C ARG A 172 -2.72 4.85 8.15
N GLY A 173 -1.72 5.71 8.01
CA GLY A 173 -0.32 5.38 8.22
C GLY A 173 0.56 6.62 8.43
N PHE A 174 1.82 6.52 8.01
CA PHE A 174 2.86 7.50 8.26
C PHE A 174 3.46 8.00 6.96
N TRP A 175 3.32 9.30 6.70
CA TRP A 175 4.02 10.02 5.64
C TRP A 175 5.17 10.84 6.24
N SER A 176 6.37 10.68 5.68
CA SER A 176 7.57 11.42 6.10
C SER A 176 8.50 11.66 4.91
N CYS A 177 9.25 12.76 4.96
CA CYS A 177 10.26 13.11 3.95
C CYS A 177 11.62 13.29 4.63
N ALA A 178 12.66 12.73 4.03
CA ALA A 178 14.05 12.79 4.51
C ALA A 178 15.01 13.12 3.37
#